data_AF-A0A7J7KLQ4-F1
#
_entry.id   AF-A0A7J7KLQ4-F1
#
_cell.length_a   1.000
_cell.length_b   1.000
_cell.length_c   1.000
_cell.angle_alpha   90.00
_cell.angle_beta   90.00
_cell.angle_gamma   90.00
#
_symmetry.space_group_name_H-M   'P 1'
#
loop_
_entity.id
_entity.type
_entity.pdbx_description
1 polymer ?
#
loop_
_entity_poly.entity_id
_entity_poly.type
_entity_poly.pdbx_seq_one_letter_code
_entity_poly.pdbx_strand_id
1 'polypeptide(L)'
;MQLKSLETEKETEYKGKNIPMSSNVKHSISQSQSLLDLFWKLAVTDEEERINAATQLVATLRKIVENGDEDDSLQYSVKRLLVGLSSNRQAAPLGFATALCEILREFSDNFHTAQLIAMIKECLQPAKQDNRSHHTHCSIGKILAYSSLIRSGIIKQAGDADVRAIVSSLVTIKTRYTMLSSAATDCLIQLCQALPPDDLRDVVTELLGEELTSGWEKCTADTLQLLLVLQEKKVLDSEYISEHWGVEKLVCRKTFPYLARIMVQSTTHHPIVHPVNAMIVSQAVAAGRKVSSKLWKDVIIGEVYNTEKHSRCYMIYQLISEVLKSSDKIQSVASILCPELIGPLMRQMTNRDTYLHKAAVKLMADIVDAIKKTSKGSLQLEILRCLLTEPGSFMFDSITATRTISNIISNLSADAAKEFSQDLMSVISAAAPLCGRRGDGIVSWSSITLTHLLNIPSIRQDVSDSTWQTDILKFLFLHSCFVLKQPLTKLDHIKCILYYVFYQYFIETKFCCVKSVKKWLL
;
A
#
# COMPACT_ATOMS: atom_id res chain seq x y z
N MET A 1 32.43 -4.54 7.31
CA MET A 1 33.77 -4.11 6.86
C MET A 1 33.64 -2.68 6.37
N GLN A 2 34.16 -1.74 7.16
CA GLN A 2 34.40 -0.31 6.92
C GLN A 2 33.42 0.49 6.02
N LEU A 3 32.41 1.08 6.68
CA LEU A 3 31.88 2.40 6.31
C LEU A 3 33.00 3.42 6.51
N LYS A 4 33.73 3.76 5.45
CA LYS A 4 34.67 4.88 5.42
C LYS A 4 34.20 5.92 4.42
N SER A 5 34.06 7.13 4.94
CA SER A 5 34.12 8.44 4.27
C SER A 5 33.17 8.65 3.07
N LEU A 6 31.93 9.02 3.38
CA LEU A 6 31.25 10.07 2.60
C LEU A 6 31.97 11.38 2.93
N GLU A 7 32.92 11.75 2.08
CA GLU A 7 33.54 13.07 2.11
C GLU A 7 32.46 14.13 1.92
N THR A 8 32.48 15.12 2.80
CA THR A 8 31.74 16.36 2.71
C THR A 8 32.22 17.15 1.51
N GLU A 9 31.59 16.94 0.35
CA GLU A 9 31.71 17.87 -0.77
C GLU A 9 31.22 19.25 -0.30
N LYS A 10 32.13 20.23 -0.34
CA LYS A 10 31.85 21.62 0.00
C LYS A 10 30.67 22.13 -0.82
N GLU A 11 29.61 22.52 -0.13
CA GLU A 11 28.50 23.29 -0.66
C GLU A 11 29.02 24.54 -1.34
N THR A 12 29.09 24.52 -2.67
CA THR A 12 29.26 25.74 -3.45
C THR A 12 27.91 26.45 -3.47
N GLU A 13 27.89 27.76 -3.45
CA GLU A 13 26.70 28.62 -3.56
C GLU A 13 26.17 28.62 -5.02
N TYR A 14 24.84 28.58 -5.24
CA TYR A 14 24.26 28.68 -6.59
C TYR A 14 24.42 30.07 -7.15
N LYS A 15 25.59 30.44 -7.66
CA LYS A 15 25.61 31.44 -8.73
C LYS A 15 24.99 30.76 -9.94
N GLY A 16 23.68 30.92 -10.11
CA GLY A 16 22.94 30.27 -11.18
C GLY A 16 23.71 30.39 -12.47
N LYS A 17 23.81 29.29 -13.24
CA LYS A 17 24.37 29.39 -14.59
C LYS A 17 23.63 30.55 -15.24
N ASN A 18 24.33 31.65 -15.48
CA ASN A 18 23.74 32.85 -16.06
C ASN A 18 23.34 32.45 -17.46
N ILE A 19 22.09 32.01 -17.63
CA ILE A 19 21.49 31.84 -18.94
C ILE A 19 21.36 33.27 -19.46
N PRO A 20 22.11 33.65 -20.51
CA PRO A 20 22.07 35.01 -21.02
C PRO A 20 20.65 35.35 -21.44
N MET A 21 20.13 36.46 -20.92
CA MET A 21 18.82 37.00 -21.27
C MET A 21 18.96 37.94 -22.47
N SER A 22 18.02 37.89 -23.42
CA SER A 22 17.90 38.90 -24.47
C SER A 22 17.57 40.27 -23.84
N SER A 23 17.82 41.36 -24.56
CA SER A 23 17.49 42.73 -24.10
C SER A 23 15.99 42.89 -23.81
N ASN A 24 15.13 42.22 -24.58
CA ASN A 24 13.67 42.23 -24.40
C ASN A 24 13.28 41.46 -23.13
N VAL A 25 13.83 40.25 -22.93
CA VAL A 25 13.65 39.45 -21.70
C VAL A 25 14.14 40.21 -20.46
N LYS A 26 15.24 40.97 -20.56
CA LYS A 26 15.71 41.80 -19.44
C LYS A 26 14.71 42.91 -19.13
N HIS A 27 14.07 43.52 -20.12
CA HIS A 27 13.11 44.59 -19.88
C HIS A 27 11.83 44.05 -19.21
N SER A 28 11.28 42.93 -19.72
CA SER A 28 10.10 42.28 -19.14
C SER A 28 10.36 41.70 -17.74
N ILE A 29 11.53 41.06 -17.53
CA ILE A 29 11.90 40.44 -16.24
C ILE A 29 12.43 41.47 -15.22
N SER A 30 13.10 42.57 -15.64
CA SER A 30 13.62 43.59 -14.70
C SER A 30 12.52 44.36 -13.97
N GLN A 31 11.31 44.44 -14.54
CA GLN A 31 10.14 44.94 -13.82
C GLN A 31 9.62 43.95 -12.76
N SER A 32 10.12 42.70 -12.78
CA SER A 32 9.78 41.62 -11.85
C SER A 32 11.05 41.04 -11.19
N GLN A 33 11.75 41.84 -10.39
CA GLN A 33 12.84 41.34 -9.53
C GLN A 33 12.39 40.13 -8.66
N SER A 34 11.07 40.02 -8.43
CA SER A 34 10.37 38.87 -7.86
C SER A 34 10.52 37.55 -8.63
N LEU A 35 10.66 37.54 -9.95
CA LEU A 35 10.68 36.31 -10.76
C LEU A 35 11.94 35.48 -10.51
N LEU A 36 13.10 36.14 -10.44
CA LEU A 36 14.37 35.47 -10.16
C LEU A 36 14.38 34.86 -8.75
N ASP A 37 13.80 35.57 -7.78
CA ASP A 37 13.66 35.10 -6.40
C ASP A 37 12.79 33.84 -6.30
N LEU A 38 11.78 33.71 -7.16
CA LEU A 38 10.95 32.50 -7.21
C LEU A 38 11.77 31.27 -7.62
N PHE A 39 12.68 31.37 -8.59
CA PHE A 39 13.55 30.24 -8.96
C PHE A 39 14.49 29.82 -7.82
N TRP A 40 14.88 30.75 -6.96
CA TRP A 40 15.66 30.43 -5.76
C TRP A 40 14.81 29.69 -4.72
N LYS A 41 13.59 30.15 -4.49
CA LYS A 41 12.65 29.51 -3.56
C LYS A 41 12.25 28.09 -3.99
N LEU A 42 12.28 27.80 -5.29
CA LEU A 42 12.10 26.42 -5.79
C LEU A 42 13.21 25.45 -5.33
N ALA A 43 14.38 25.94 -4.92
CA ALA A 43 15.49 25.10 -4.49
C ALA A 43 15.48 24.72 -3.01
N VAL A 44 14.65 25.40 -2.19
CA VAL A 44 14.64 25.27 -0.73
C VAL A 44 14.11 23.90 -0.30
N THR A 45 14.56 23.39 0.85
CA THR A 45 14.20 22.06 1.37
C THR A 45 12.77 21.96 1.93
N ASP A 46 12.17 23.09 2.31
CA ASP A 46 10.78 23.16 2.76
C ASP A 46 9.79 22.91 1.61
N GLU A 47 8.85 21.98 1.81
CA GLU A 47 7.91 21.58 0.75
C GLU A 47 6.86 22.65 0.46
N GLU A 48 6.31 23.28 1.51
CA GLU A 48 5.26 24.27 1.38
C GLU A 48 5.79 25.54 0.68
N GLU A 49 7.00 25.97 1.04
CA GLU A 49 7.67 27.10 0.38
C GLU A 49 7.92 26.82 -1.11
N ARG A 50 8.36 25.61 -1.47
CA ARG A 50 8.52 25.22 -2.88
C ARG A 50 7.21 25.25 -3.65
N ILE A 51 6.13 24.70 -3.07
CA ILE A 51 4.81 24.68 -3.71
C ILE A 51 4.29 26.11 -3.92
N ASN A 52 4.44 26.98 -2.91
CA ASN A 52 4.06 28.38 -3.01
C ASN A 52 4.87 29.12 -4.07
N ALA A 53 6.19 28.87 -4.14
CA ALA A 53 7.05 29.45 -5.17
C ALA A 53 6.67 29.01 -6.59
N ALA A 54 6.38 27.73 -6.80
CA ALA A 54 5.89 27.21 -8.09
C ALA A 54 4.56 27.87 -8.49
N THR A 55 3.63 28.00 -7.53
CA THR A 55 2.32 28.63 -7.74
C THR A 55 2.46 30.11 -8.14
N GLN A 56 3.29 30.86 -7.41
CA GLN A 56 3.58 32.26 -7.72
C GLN A 56 4.30 32.42 -9.06
N LEU A 57 5.17 31.49 -9.43
CA LEU A 57 5.87 31.50 -10.71
C LEU A 57 4.89 31.37 -11.88
N VAL A 58 3.98 30.40 -11.82
CA VAL A 58 2.91 30.25 -12.83
C VAL A 58 2.03 31.49 -12.90
N ALA A 59 1.59 32.03 -11.76
CA ALA A 59 0.76 33.24 -11.71
C ALA A 59 1.47 34.48 -12.27
N THR A 60 2.78 34.61 -12.03
CA THR A 60 3.59 35.71 -12.56
C THR A 60 3.73 35.58 -14.08
N LEU A 61 4.02 34.37 -14.57
CA LEU A 61 4.12 34.11 -16.00
C LEU A 61 2.80 34.36 -16.72
N ARG A 62 1.66 33.99 -16.12
CA ARG A 62 0.33 34.27 -16.68
C ARG A 62 0.13 35.77 -16.93
N LYS A 63 0.48 36.60 -15.95
CA LYS A 63 0.41 38.08 -16.09
C LYS A 63 1.35 38.61 -17.17
N ILE A 64 2.55 38.04 -17.29
CA ILE A 64 3.51 38.45 -18.34
C ILE A 64 2.96 38.11 -19.72
N VAL A 65 2.37 36.92 -19.86
CA VAL A 65 1.74 36.46 -21.10
C VAL A 65 0.55 37.36 -21.46
N GLU A 66 -0.35 37.64 -20.52
CA GLU A 66 -1.48 38.57 -20.71
C GLU A 66 -1.05 39.98 -21.16
N ASN A 67 0.17 40.40 -20.81
CA ASN A 67 0.73 41.70 -21.21
C ASN A 67 1.40 41.70 -22.60
N GLY A 68 1.44 40.57 -23.31
CA GLY A 68 1.93 40.44 -24.69
C GLY A 68 3.41 40.08 -24.85
N ASP A 69 4.14 39.80 -23.75
CA ASP A 69 5.54 39.35 -23.75
C ASP A 69 5.66 37.81 -23.62
N GLU A 70 4.82 37.08 -24.38
CA GLU A 70 4.53 35.66 -24.15
C GLU A 70 5.72 34.71 -24.38
N ASP A 71 6.37 34.79 -25.54
CA ASP A 71 7.26 33.71 -26.00
C ASP A 71 8.63 33.72 -25.29
N ASP A 72 9.30 34.87 -25.27
CA ASP A 72 10.66 35.04 -24.74
C ASP A 72 10.76 34.68 -23.23
N SER A 73 9.75 35.05 -22.43
CA SER A 73 9.73 34.83 -20.98
C SER A 73 9.39 33.38 -20.60
N LEU A 74 8.47 32.76 -21.34
CA LEU A 74 8.11 31.35 -21.16
C LEU A 74 9.27 30.42 -21.56
N GLN A 75 9.87 30.64 -22.74
CA GLN A 75 11.02 29.86 -23.21
C GLN A 75 12.22 30.00 -22.25
N TYR A 76 12.48 31.22 -21.77
CA TYR A 76 13.52 31.47 -20.78
C TYR A 76 13.27 30.68 -19.49
N SER A 77 12.04 30.73 -18.97
CA SER A 77 11.67 30.06 -17.73
C SER A 77 11.79 28.55 -17.85
N VAL A 78 11.30 27.95 -18.94
CA VAL A 78 11.46 26.51 -19.21
C VAL A 78 12.93 26.13 -19.33
N LYS A 79 13.74 26.90 -20.08
CA LYS A 79 15.18 26.63 -20.21
C LYS A 79 15.89 26.69 -18.85
N ARG A 80 15.56 27.67 -18.02
CA ARG A 80 16.10 27.80 -16.66
C ARG A 80 15.70 26.64 -15.76
N LEU A 81 14.45 26.18 -15.87
CA LEU A 81 13.97 25.02 -15.13
C LEU A 81 14.70 23.74 -15.55
N LEU A 82 14.81 23.50 -16.86
CA LEU A 82 15.51 22.34 -17.41
C LEU A 82 16.97 22.25 -16.95
N VAL A 83 17.71 23.36 -16.96
CA VAL A 83 19.09 23.40 -16.46
C VAL A 83 19.17 23.10 -14.96
N GLY A 84 18.17 23.54 -14.18
CA GLY A 84 18.11 23.27 -12.74
C GLY A 84 17.79 21.82 -12.38
N LEU A 85 17.23 21.02 -13.29
CA LEU A 85 16.93 19.60 -13.05
C LEU A 85 18.18 18.73 -12.85
N SER A 86 19.33 19.13 -13.40
CA SER A 86 20.60 18.45 -13.15
C SER A 86 21.38 19.06 -11.97
N SER A 87 20.75 19.90 -11.15
CA SER A 87 21.37 20.44 -9.95
C SER A 87 21.63 19.34 -8.93
N ASN A 88 22.78 19.39 -8.26
CA ASN A 88 23.10 18.54 -7.13
C ASN A 88 22.73 19.17 -5.76
N ARG A 89 22.05 20.33 -5.75
CA ARG A 89 21.76 21.09 -4.53
C ARG A 89 20.36 20.86 -3.96
N GLN A 90 20.32 20.64 -2.65
CA GLN A 90 19.11 20.63 -1.82
C GLN A 90 17.95 19.87 -2.48
N ALA A 91 16.79 20.50 -2.60
CA ALA A 91 15.60 19.95 -3.24
C ALA A 91 15.35 20.58 -4.63
N ALA A 92 16.36 21.21 -5.24
CA ALA A 92 16.21 21.94 -6.50
C ALA A 92 15.61 21.07 -7.62
N PRO A 93 16.09 19.85 -7.91
CA PRO A 93 15.48 19.03 -8.96
C PRO A 93 13.98 18.79 -8.74
N LEU A 94 13.53 18.67 -7.49
CA LEU A 94 12.12 18.46 -7.14
C LEU A 94 11.28 19.71 -7.42
N GLY A 95 11.66 20.87 -6.88
CA GLY A 95 10.91 22.11 -7.09
C GLY A 95 10.89 22.54 -8.56
N PHE A 96 12.01 22.35 -9.26
CA PHE A 96 12.13 22.69 -10.67
C PHE A 96 11.28 21.76 -11.55
N ALA A 97 11.23 20.45 -11.26
CA ALA A 97 10.39 19.50 -11.98
C ALA A 97 8.89 19.79 -11.78
N THR A 98 8.49 20.15 -10.55
CA THR A 98 7.12 20.54 -10.22
C THR A 98 6.72 21.81 -10.97
N ALA A 99 7.51 22.87 -10.88
CA ALA A 99 7.23 24.12 -11.59
C ALA A 99 7.21 23.91 -13.12
N LEU A 100 8.12 23.12 -13.67
CA LEU A 100 8.13 22.77 -15.10
C LEU A 100 6.84 22.05 -15.50
N CYS A 101 6.38 21.07 -14.72
CA CYS A 101 5.14 20.35 -14.98
C CYS A 101 3.93 21.30 -15.03
N GLU A 102 3.81 22.21 -14.06
CA GLU A 102 2.67 23.13 -14.00
C GLU A 102 2.72 24.21 -15.09
N ILE A 103 3.90 24.74 -15.42
CA ILE A 103 4.06 25.69 -16.54
C ILE A 103 3.67 25.02 -17.86
N LEU A 104 4.15 23.80 -18.12
CA LEU A 104 3.81 23.09 -19.35
C LEU A 104 2.32 22.70 -19.43
N ARG A 105 1.66 22.53 -18.29
CA ARG A 105 0.22 22.26 -18.23
C ARG A 105 -0.59 23.53 -18.50
N GLU A 106 -0.22 24.63 -17.86
CA GLU A 106 -0.91 25.91 -17.98
C GLU A 106 -0.78 26.50 -19.39
N PHE A 107 0.43 26.46 -19.95
CA PHE A 107 0.77 27.09 -21.24
C PHE A 107 0.93 26.04 -22.34
N SER A 108 0.06 25.01 -22.34
CA SER A 108 0.24 23.85 -23.23
C SER A 108 0.17 24.19 -24.73
N ASP A 109 -0.49 25.29 -25.09
CA ASP A 109 -0.60 25.77 -26.48
C ASP A 109 0.68 26.46 -26.97
N ASN A 110 1.55 26.92 -26.05
CA ASN A 110 2.80 27.62 -26.35
C ASN A 110 3.98 26.68 -26.58
N PHE A 111 3.81 25.37 -26.40
CA PHE A 111 4.89 24.40 -26.49
C PHE A 111 4.52 23.21 -27.36
N HIS A 112 5.51 22.65 -28.05
CA HIS A 112 5.36 21.41 -28.82
C HIS A 112 6.35 20.36 -28.30
N THR A 113 5.94 19.10 -28.30
CA THR A 113 6.76 18.01 -27.75
C THR A 113 8.15 17.93 -28.39
N ALA A 114 8.23 18.02 -29.73
CA ALA A 114 9.50 17.99 -30.46
C ALA A 114 10.48 19.09 -30.02
N GLN A 115 9.98 20.33 -29.85
CA GLN A 115 10.77 21.46 -29.36
C GLN A 115 11.29 21.21 -27.93
N LEU A 116 10.44 20.73 -27.03
CA LEU A 116 10.82 20.45 -25.65
C LEU A 116 11.85 19.32 -25.56
N ILE A 117 11.72 18.28 -26.38
CA ILE A 117 12.73 17.21 -26.47
C ILE A 117 14.08 17.76 -26.95
N ALA A 118 14.08 18.67 -27.92
CA ALA A 118 15.29 19.35 -28.38
C ALA A 118 15.92 20.19 -27.25
N MET A 119 15.11 20.96 -26.51
CA MET A 119 15.57 21.74 -25.36
C MET A 119 16.14 20.86 -24.25
N ILE A 120 15.50 19.72 -23.95
CA ILE A 120 16.00 18.73 -22.98
C ILE A 120 17.36 18.20 -23.43
N LYS A 121 17.49 17.83 -24.71
CA LYS A 121 18.76 17.37 -25.29
C LYS A 121 19.83 18.43 -25.26
N GLU A 122 19.51 19.72 -25.39
CA GLU A 122 20.46 20.83 -25.28
C GLU A 122 20.89 21.09 -23.83
N CYS A 123 19.91 21.18 -22.92
CA CYS A 123 20.14 21.62 -21.53
C CYS A 123 20.77 20.54 -20.65
N LEU A 124 20.49 19.26 -20.94
CA LEU A 124 20.87 18.12 -20.09
C LEU A 124 21.91 17.22 -20.78
N GLN A 125 22.93 17.85 -21.37
CA GLN A 125 24.03 17.13 -22.01
C GLN A 125 25.09 16.65 -21.01
N PRO A 126 25.65 15.45 -21.23
CA PRO A 126 26.87 15.04 -20.55
C PRO A 126 27.98 16.07 -20.79
N ALA A 127 28.76 16.41 -19.75
CA ALA A 127 29.90 17.31 -19.88
C ALA A 127 30.94 16.74 -20.87
N LYS A 128 31.70 17.61 -21.54
CA LYS A 128 32.77 17.20 -22.48
C LYS A 128 33.91 16.44 -21.79
N GLN A 129 34.06 16.60 -20.48
CA GLN A 129 34.99 15.84 -19.65
C GLN A 129 34.22 14.78 -18.87
N ASP A 130 34.83 13.61 -18.69
CA ASP A 130 34.22 12.45 -18.04
C ASP A 130 34.07 12.70 -16.53
N ASN A 131 32.99 13.39 -16.16
CA ASN A 131 32.57 13.57 -14.78
C ASN A 131 31.34 12.69 -14.52
N ARG A 132 31.59 11.48 -14.03
CA ARG A 132 30.56 10.46 -13.74
C ARG A 132 29.44 10.96 -12.83
N SER A 133 29.74 11.84 -11.87
CA SER A 133 28.73 12.46 -11.00
C SER A 133 27.82 13.39 -11.79
N HIS A 134 28.40 14.29 -12.59
CA HIS A 134 27.63 15.19 -13.46
C HIS A 134 26.77 14.40 -14.47
N HIS A 135 27.29 13.33 -15.07
CA HIS A 135 26.52 12.48 -15.99
C HIS A 135 25.30 11.83 -15.32
N THR A 136 25.45 11.41 -14.06
CA THR A 136 24.35 10.88 -13.25
C THR A 136 23.28 11.96 -13.02
N HIS A 137 23.68 13.17 -12.62
CA HIS A 137 22.74 14.28 -12.41
C HIS A 137 22.02 14.71 -13.69
N CYS A 138 22.69 14.73 -14.85
CA CYS A 138 22.01 14.97 -16.13
C CYS A 138 21.00 13.87 -16.46
N SER A 139 21.31 12.61 -16.14
CA SER A 139 20.40 11.48 -16.38
C SER A 139 19.16 11.55 -15.47
N ILE A 140 19.35 11.90 -14.19
CA ILE A 140 18.25 12.22 -13.27
C ILE A 140 17.41 13.38 -13.84
N GLY A 141 18.07 14.45 -14.28
CA GLY A 141 17.38 15.60 -14.88
C GLY A 141 16.56 15.24 -16.11
N LYS A 142 17.04 14.32 -16.96
CA LYS A 142 16.28 13.81 -18.11
C LYS A 142 15.04 13.02 -17.69
N ILE A 143 15.18 12.10 -16.71
CA ILE A 143 14.04 11.35 -16.17
C ILE A 143 12.98 12.31 -15.63
N LEU A 144 13.40 13.33 -14.87
CA LEU A 144 12.50 14.34 -14.32
C LEU A 144 11.84 15.18 -15.43
N ALA A 145 12.60 15.62 -16.43
CA ALA A 145 12.07 16.40 -17.55
C ALA A 145 11.02 15.63 -18.34
N TYR A 146 11.31 14.37 -18.72
CA TYR A 146 10.34 13.52 -19.41
C TYR A 146 9.12 13.23 -18.53
N SER A 147 9.31 13.01 -17.22
CA SER A 147 8.20 12.87 -16.28
C SER A 147 7.33 14.13 -16.22
N SER A 148 7.91 15.33 -16.27
CA SER A 148 7.16 16.59 -16.35
C SER A 148 6.38 16.71 -17.67
N LEU A 149 6.94 16.28 -18.81
CA LEU A 149 6.20 16.24 -20.09
C LEU A 149 4.99 15.29 -20.03
N ILE A 150 5.18 14.12 -19.41
CA ILE A 150 4.13 13.11 -19.29
C ILE A 150 3.02 13.60 -18.36
N ARG A 151 3.38 14.13 -17.18
CA ARG A 151 2.43 14.56 -16.14
C ARG A 151 1.72 15.87 -16.47
N SER A 152 2.32 16.74 -17.28
CA SER A 152 1.62 17.94 -17.78
C SER A 152 0.57 17.59 -18.83
N GLY A 153 0.71 16.45 -19.50
CA GLY A 153 -0.17 16.00 -20.58
C GLY A 153 0.30 16.41 -21.98
N ILE A 154 1.36 17.22 -22.09
CA ILE A 154 1.88 17.68 -23.39
C ILE A 154 2.43 16.54 -24.24
N ILE A 155 2.79 15.41 -23.61
CA ILE A 155 3.22 14.20 -24.33
C ILE A 155 2.15 13.65 -25.27
N LYS A 156 0.87 13.98 -25.08
CA LYS A 156 -0.22 13.52 -25.97
C LYS A 156 -0.15 14.11 -27.38
N GLN A 157 0.63 15.17 -27.57
CA GLN A 157 0.90 15.76 -28.89
C GLN A 157 2.07 15.07 -29.61
N ALA A 158 2.77 14.13 -28.95
CA ALA A 158 3.98 13.52 -29.46
C ALA A 158 3.74 12.71 -30.74
N GLY A 159 4.58 12.93 -31.75
CA GLY A 159 4.66 12.02 -32.88
C GLY A 159 5.53 10.81 -32.58
N ASP A 160 5.53 9.83 -33.49
CA ASP A 160 6.34 8.61 -33.40
C ASP A 160 7.84 8.88 -33.11
N ALA A 161 8.42 9.85 -33.81
CA ALA A 161 9.82 10.26 -33.63
C ALA A 161 10.13 10.79 -32.21
N ASP A 162 9.16 11.49 -31.61
CA ASP A 162 9.28 12.04 -30.26
C ASP A 162 9.26 10.91 -29.22
N VAL A 163 8.31 9.97 -29.37
CA VAL A 163 8.20 8.79 -28.51
C VAL A 163 9.48 7.94 -28.59
N ARG A 164 9.99 7.66 -29.81
CA ARG A 164 11.27 6.94 -30.00
C ARG A 164 12.43 7.65 -29.33
N ALA A 165 12.51 8.98 -29.44
CA ALA A 165 13.57 9.75 -28.81
C ALA A 165 13.54 9.65 -27.27
N ILE A 166 12.36 9.68 -26.67
CA ILE A 166 12.20 9.54 -25.21
C ILE A 166 12.52 8.12 -24.77
N VAL A 167 11.94 7.11 -25.41
CA VAL A 167 12.15 5.69 -25.08
C VAL A 167 13.63 5.32 -25.21
N SER A 168 14.28 5.68 -26.32
CA SER A 168 15.72 5.44 -26.53
C SER A 168 16.59 6.09 -25.45
N SER A 169 16.26 7.32 -25.05
CA SER A 169 16.95 8.04 -23.98
C SER A 169 16.81 7.32 -22.63
N LEU A 170 15.60 6.89 -22.28
CA LEU A 170 15.33 6.15 -21.04
C LEU A 170 15.98 4.77 -21.02
N VAL A 171 15.96 4.04 -22.15
CA VAL A 171 16.67 2.76 -22.34
C VAL A 171 18.18 2.94 -22.14
N THR A 172 18.75 4.00 -22.70
CA THR A 172 20.17 4.32 -22.51
C THR A 172 20.49 4.61 -21.03
N ILE A 173 19.60 5.30 -20.32
CA ILE A 173 19.81 5.61 -18.90
C ILE A 173 19.76 4.35 -18.05
N LYS A 174 18.73 3.50 -18.19
CA LYS A 174 18.60 2.27 -17.38
C LYS A 174 19.72 1.27 -17.62
N THR A 175 20.21 1.17 -18.86
CA THR A 175 21.29 0.23 -19.22
C THR A 175 22.66 0.69 -18.73
N ARG A 176 22.94 2.00 -18.75
CA ARG A 176 24.24 2.55 -18.34
C ARG A 176 24.32 2.85 -16.84
N TYR A 177 23.20 3.17 -16.19
CA TYR A 177 23.16 3.59 -14.79
C TYR A 177 22.21 2.69 -14.00
N THR A 178 22.74 1.59 -13.48
CA THR A 178 21.95 0.57 -12.75
C THR A 178 21.15 1.15 -11.58
N MET A 179 21.68 2.15 -10.86
CA MET A 179 20.99 2.84 -9.77
C MET A 179 19.78 3.67 -10.21
N LEU A 180 19.70 4.02 -11.50
CA LEU A 180 18.59 4.76 -12.10
C LEU A 180 17.65 3.85 -12.89
N SER A 181 17.90 2.53 -12.94
CA SER A 181 17.11 1.58 -13.73
C SER A 181 15.62 1.63 -13.37
N SER A 182 15.30 1.54 -12.07
CA SER A 182 13.91 1.56 -11.63
C SER A 182 13.24 2.90 -11.91
N ALA A 183 13.92 4.03 -11.68
CA ALA A 183 13.36 5.35 -11.96
C ALA A 183 13.12 5.59 -13.46
N ALA A 184 14.03 5.13 -14.33
CA ALA A 184 13.86 5.19 -15.78
C ALA A 184 12.74 4.26 -16.26
N THR A 185 12.62 3.07 -15.67
CA THR A 185 11.53 2.12 -15.95
C THR A 185 10.17 2.67 -15.51
N ASP A 186 10.08 3.30 -14.34
CA ASP A 186 8.86 3.96 -13.88
C ASP A 186 8.46 5.13 -14.79
N CYS A 187 9.43 5.86 -15.37
CA CYS A 187 9.16 6.89 -16.37
C CYS A 187 8.66 6.29 -17.68
N LEU A 188 9.25 5.18 -18.15
CA LEU A 188 8.76 4.41 -19.30
C LEU A 188 7.32 3.91 -19.09
N ILE A 189 7.01 3.42 -17.89
CA ILE A 189 5.66 2.97 -17.53
C ILE A 189 4.67 4.13 -17.57
N GLN A 190 5.01 5.28 -16.99
CA GLN A 190 4.17 6.49 -17.05
C GLN A 190 3.92 6.92 -18.50
N LEU A 191 4.95 6.86 -19.37
CA LEU A 191 4.80 7.14 -20.79
C LEU A 191 3.82 6.15 -21.45
N CYS A 192 3.98 4.86 -21.17
CA CYS A 192 3.13 3.81 -21.74
C CYS A 192 1.66 3.95 -21.33
N GLN A 193 1.42 4.41 -20.10
CA GLN A 193 0.08 4.69 -19.57
C GLN A 193 -0.53 5.96 -20.16
N ALA A 194 0.27 6.95 -20.55
CA ALA A 194 -0.20 8.25 -21.04
C ALA A 194 -0.62 8.26 -22.51
N LEU A 195 -0.02 7.40 -23.35
CA LEU A 195 -0.29 7.33 -24.79
C LEU A 195 -1.30 6.23 -25.13
N PRO A 196 -1.86 6.14 -26.35
CA PRO A 196 -2.60 4.99 -26.87
C PRO A 196 -1.72 3.74 -27.11
N PRO A 197 -2.28 2.51 -27.18
CA PRO A 197 -1.49 1.30 -27.39
C PRO A 197 -0.86 1.22 -28.78
N ASP A 198 -1.58 1.66 -29.81
CA ASP A 198 -1.15 1.59 -31.20
C ASP A 198 0.09 2.46 -31.46
N ASP A 199 0.15 3.64 -30.81
CA ASP A 199 1.29 4.56 -30.89
C ASP A 199 2.56 4.07 -30.19
N LEU A 200 2.46 2.99 -29.41
CA LEU A 200 3.56 2.44 -28.61
C LEU A 200 4.12 1.13 -29.14
N ARG A 201 3.28 0.30 -29.78
CA ARG A 201 3.59 -1.11 -30.04
C ARG A 201 4.92 -1.27 -30.78
N ASP A 202 5.08 -0.58 -31.90
CA ASP A 202 6.28 -0.69 -32.73
C ASP A 202 7.51 -0.13 -32.01
N VAL A 203 7.36 1.04 -31.37
CA VAL A 203 8.47 1.69 -30.64
C VAL A 203 8.98 0.82 -29.49
N VAL A 204 8.05 0.26 -28.71
CA VAL A 204 8.38 -0.58 -27.55
C VAL A 204 8.98 -1.91 -27.99
N THR A 205 8.40 -2.57 -28.98
CA THR A 205 8.92 -3.87 -29.46
C THR A 205 10.29 -3.74 -30.14
N GLU A 206 10.55 -2.64 -30.85
CA GLU A 206 11.84 -2.38 -31.49
C GLU A 206 12.93 -2.01 -30.46
N LEU A 207 12.65 -1.06 -29.56
CA LEU A 207 13.68 -0.51 -28.66
C LEU A 207 13.87 -1.29 -27.36
N LEU A 208 12.87 -2.06 -26.93
CA LEU A 208 12.91 -2.87 -25.72
C LEU A 208 12.83 -4.38 -26.00
N GLY A 209 12.82 -4.80 -27.27
CA GLY A 209 12.64 -6.20 -27.67
C GLY A 209 13.55 -7.18 -26.91
N GLU A 210 14.85 -6.92 -26.88
CA GLU A 210 15.82 -7.77 -26.16
C GLU A 210 15.50 -7.95 -24.67
N GLU A 211 14.98 -6.90 -24.01
CA GLU A 211 14.59 -6.95 -22.61
C GLU A 211 13.27 -7.70 -22.44
N LEU A 212 12.27 -7.38 -23.28
CA LEU A 212 10.92 -7.94 -23.23
C LEU A 212 10.87 -9.42 -23.61
N THR A 213 11.90 -9.93 -24.29
CA THR A 213 12.05 -11.35 -24.65
C THR A 213 13.23 -12.01 -23.92
N SER A 214 13.72 -11.43 -22.83
CA SER A 214 14.91 -11.92 -22.10
C SER A 214 14.73 -13.26 -21.38
N GLY A 215 13.48 -13.72 -21.25
CA GLY A 215 13.10 -14.97 -20.58
C GLY A 215 13.10 -14.88 -19.06
N TRP A 216 12.50 -15.88 -18.40
CA TRP A 216 12.26 -15.88 -16.96
C TRP A 216 13.51 -15.79 -16.10
N GLU A 217 14.66 -16.32 -16.55
CA GLU A 217 15.91 -16.31 -15.79
C GLU A 217 16.52 -14.91 -15.66
N LYS A 218 16.42 -14.10 -16.73
CA LYS A 218 16.95 -12.73 -16.77
C LYS A 218 15.91 -11.68 -16.40
N CYS A 219 14.63 -12.06 -16.33
CA CYS A 219 13.54 -11.18 -15.94
C CYS A 219 13.80 -10.55 -14.56
N THR A 220 13.82 -9.22 -14.50
CA THR A 220 13.98 -8.44 -13.27
C THR A 220 12.61 -7.95 -12.76
N ALA A 221 12.58 -7.38 -11.56
CA ALA A 221 11.38 -6.74 -11.02
C ALA A 221 10.92 -5.55 -11.90
N ASP A 222 11.85 -4.73 -12.39
CA ASP A 222 11.60 -3.63 -13.34
C ASP A 222 11.01 -4.16 -14.66
N THR A 223 11.64 -5.18 -15.25
CA THR A 223 11.21 -5.80 -16.51
C THR A 223 9.82 -6.43 -16.39
N LEU A 224 9.56 -7.17 -15.30
CA LEU A 224 8.25 -7.74 -15.05
C LEU A 224 7.20 -6.64 -14.85
N GLN A 225 7.51 -5.56 -14.12
CA GLN A 225 6.58 -4.43 -13.95
C GLN A 225 6.18 -3.85 -15.31
N LEU A 226 7.15 -3.62 -16.19
CA LEU A 226 6.90 -3.11 -17.54
C LEU A 226 6.05 -4.07 -18.37
N LEU A 227 6.38 -5.37 -18.39
CA LEU A 227 5.61 -6.39 -19.10
C LEU A 227 4.15 -6.47 -18.62
N LEU A 228 3.92 -6.42 -17.30
CA LEU A 228 2.57 -6.44 -16.73
C LEU A 228 1.75 -5.23 -17.18
N VAL A 229 2.34 -4.03 -17.22
CA VAL A 229 1.67 -2.82 -17.73
C VAL A 229 1.37 -2.93 -19.22
N LEU A 230 2.33 -3.38 -20.02
CA LEU A 230 2.16 -3.48 -21.46
C LEU A 230 1.10 -4.52 -21.86
N GLN A 231 1.02 -5.65 -21.14
CA GLN A 231 -0.03 -6.66 -21.32
C GLN A 231 -1.41 -6.13 -20.90
N GLU A 232 -1.51 -5.47 -19.74
CA GLU A 232 -2.78 -4.90 -19.24
C GLU A 232 -3.34 -3.84 -20.21
N LYS A 233 -2.44 -3.02 -20.77
CA LYS A 233 -2.80 -1.96 -21.71
C LYS A 233 -2.93 -2.44 -23.17
N LYS A 234 -2.75 -3.74 -23.42
CA LYS A 234 -2.83 -4.39 -24.74
C LYS A 234 -1.85 -3.84 -25.78
N VAL A 235 -0.70 -3.31 -25.34
CA VAL A 235 0.43 -3.00 -26.24
C VAL A 235 1.06 -4.31 -26.71
N LEU A 236 1.20 -5.26 -25.79
CA LEU A 236 1.57 -6.64 -26.07
C LEU A 236 0.32 -7.51 -25.94
N ASP A 237 -0.04 -8.20 -27.01
CA ASP A 237 -1.19 -9.09 -27.03
C ASP A 237 -0.85 -10.49 -26.47
N SER A 238 -1.87 -11.32 -26.31
CA SER A 238 -1.72 -12.67 -25.76
C SER A 238 -0.86 -13.58 -26.64
N GLU A 239 -0.78 -13.31 -27.95
CA GLU A 239 0.05 -14.07 -28.88
C GLU A 239 1.54 -13.78 -28.62
N TYR A 240 1.90 -12.50 -28.53
CA TYR A 240 3.26 -12.08 -28.17
C TYR A 240 3.72 -12.65 -26.82
N ILE A 241 2.87 -12.61 -25.79
CA ILE A 241 3.22 -13.17 -24.47
C ILE A 241 3.35 -14.70 -24.56
N SER A 242 2.49 -15.38 -25.32
CA SER A 242 2.57 -16.83 -25.47
C SER A 242 3.83 -17.27 -26.22
N GLU A 243 4.21 -16.55 -27.27
CA GLU A 243 5.41 -16.81 -28.07
C GLU A 243 6.68 -16.67 -27.23
N HIS A 244 6.83 -15.58 -26.47
CA HIS A 244 8.09 -15.27 -25.80
C HIS A 244 8.16 -15.75 -24.34
N TRP A 245 7.02 -15.97 -23.67
CA TRP A 245 6.96 -16.35 -22.25
C TRP A 245 6.29 -17.71 -21.99
N GLY A 246 5.75 -18.36 -23.03
CA GLY A 246 5.15 -19.69 -22.95
C GLY A 246 3.81 -19.75 -22.20
N VAL A 247 3.20 -18.60 -21.95
CA VAL A 247 1.94 -18.44 -21.20
C VAL A 247 1.11 -17.31 -21.80
N GLU A 248 -0.22 -17.37 -21.69
CA GLU A 248 -1.10 -16.26 -22.11
C GLU A 248 -1.13 -15.10 -21.12
N LYS A 249 -0.90 -15.40 -19.84
CA LYS A 249 -0.88 -14.41 -18.75
C LYS A 249 0.36 -14.61 -17.90
N LEU A 250 1.12 -13.52 -17.72
CA LEU A 250 2.34 -13.49 -16.92
C LEU A 250 2.10 -13.88 -15.44
N VAL A 251 0.93 -13.57 -14.89
CA VAL A 251 0.53 -13.99 -13.54
C VAL A 251 -0.41 -15.19 -13.62
N CYS A 252 0.17 -16.40 -13.59
CA CYS A 252 -0.57 -17.65 -13.54
C CYS A 252 0.21 -18.73 -12.78
N ARG A 253 -0.44 -19.85 -12.46
CA ARG A 253 0.17 -20.92 -11.65
C ARG A 253 1.48 -21.48 -12.25
N LYS A 254 1.62 -21.47 -13.58
CA LYS A 254 2.83 -21.95 -14.26
C LYS A 254 4.04 -21.06 -14.00
N THR A 255 3.83 -19.78 -13.69
CA THR A 255 4.92 -18.79 -13.55
C THR A 255 5.30 -18.52 -12.09
N PHE A 256 4.58 -19.09 -11.13
CA PHE A 256 4.74 -18.85 -9.69
C PHE A 256 6.18 -18.99 -9.16
N PRO A 257 6.97 -20.01 -9.53
CA PRO A 257 8.36 -20.11 -9.07
C PRO A 257 9.22 -18.91 -9.52
N TYR A 258 8.98 -18.39 -10.73
CA TYR A 258 9.67 -17.21 -11.23
C TYR A 258 9.22 -15.94 -10.51
N LEU A 259 7.91 -15.83 -10.22
CA LEU A 259 7.38 -14.71 -9.44
C LEU A 259 7.97 -14.68 -8.03
N ALA A 260 8.07 -15.83 -7.34
CA ALA A 260 8.71 -15.89 -6.02
C ALA A 260 10.14 -15.36 -6.04
N ARG A 261 10.95 -15.82 -7.01
CA ARG A 261 12.33 -15.37 -7.21
C ARG A 261 12.41 -13.86 -7.41
N ILE A 262 11.57 -13.31 -8.28
CA ILE A 262 11.53 -11.87 -8.59
C ILE A 262 11.09 -11.07 -7.36
N MET A 263 10.05 -11.52 -6.64
CA MET A 263 9.59 -10.87 -5.40
C MET A 263 10.70 -10.83 -4.36
N VAL A 264 11.44 -11.93 -4.16
CA VAL A 264 12.61 -11.97 -3.26
C VAL A 264 13.69 -10.98 -3.69
N GLN A 265 14.05 -10.96 -4.97
CA GLN A 265 15.06 -10.06 -5.52
C GLN A 265 14.65 -8.58 -5.43
N SER A 266 13.36 -8.27 -5.45
CA SER A 266 12.84 -6.89 -5.36
C SER A 266 13.05 -6.23 -3.98
N THR A 267 13.46 -6.99 -2.96
CA THR A 267 13.62 -6.49 -1.58
C THR A 267 14.96 -5.82 -1.27
N THR A 268 15.77 -5.54 -2.30
CA THR A 268 17.12 -4.96 -2.16
C THR A 268 17.13 -3.53 -1.63
N HIS A 269 16.08 -2.74 -1.91
CA HIS A 269 15.99 -1.31 -1.54
C HIS A 269 15.06 -1.04 -0.35
N HIS A 270 14.96 -1.99 0.57
CA HIS A 270 14.17 -1.85 1.79
C HIS A 270 14.49 -0.54 2.55
N PRO A 271 13.47 0.24 3.02
CA PRO A 271 12.06 -0.10 3.18
C PRO A 271 11.16 0.11 1.95
N ILE A 272 11.69 0.53 0.81
CA ILE A 272 10.89 0.74 -0.39
C ILE A 272 10.41 -0.61 -0.92
N VAL A 273 9.10 -0.76 -1.10
CA VAL A 273 8.47 -1.94 -1.68
C VAL A 273 8.28 -1.70 -3.18
N HIS A 274 8.88 -2.56 -4.01
CA HIS A 274 8.76 -2.45 -5.45
C HIS A 274 7.30 -2.63 -5.91
N PRO A 275 6.76 -1.76 -6.80
CA PRO A 275 5.35 -1.81 -7.21
C PRO A 275 4.91 -3.12 -7.87
N VAL A 276 5.84 -3.83 -8.53
CA VAL A 276 5.58 -5.14 -9.15
C VAL A 276 4.91 -6.14 -8.20
N ASN A 277 5.25 -6.10 -6.91
CA ASN A 277 4.69 -7.01 -5.92
C ASN A 277 3.18 -6.79 -5.74
N ALA A 278 2.75 -5.53 -5.69
CA ALA A 278 1.33 -5.17 -5.62
C ALA A 278 0.60 -5.53 -6.92
N MET A 279 1.26 -5.35 -8.07
CA MET A 279 0.71 -5.73 -9.38
C MET A 279 0.50 -7.25 -9.51
N ILE A 280 1.46 -8.07 -9.06
CA ILE A 280 1.35 -9.53 -9.05
C ILE A 280 0.12 -9.94 -8.23
N VAL A 281 -0.03 -9.40 -7.02
CA VAL A 281 -1.17 -9.68 -6.15
C VAL A 281 -2.49 -9.21 -6.81
N SER A 282 -2.52 -8.00 -7.36
CA SER A 282 -3.72 -7.45 -8.01
C SER A 282 -4.17 -8.31 -9.19
N GLN A 283 -3.25 -8.72 -10.07
CA GLN A 283 -3.57 -9.59 -11.21
C GLN A 283 -3.98 -10.99 -10.77
N ALA A 284 -3.37 -11.56 -9.73
CA ALA A 284 -3.79 -12.86 -9.20
C ALA A 284 -5.19 -12.81 -8.58
N VAL A 285 -5.55 -11.70 -7.93
CA VAL A 285 -6.92 -11.47 -7.44
C VAL A 285 -7.89 -11.34 -8.61
N ALA A 286 -7.53 -10.58 -9.66
CA ALA A 286 -8.35 -10.46 -10.87
C ALA A 286 -8.51 -11.79 -11.63
N ALA A 287 -7.52 -12.67 -11.57
CA ALA A 287 -7.57 -14.02 -12.14
C ALA A 287 -8.46 -14.99 -11.33
N GLY A 288 -8.93 -14.58 -10.15
CA GLY A 288 -9.93 -15.30 -9.35
C GLY A 288 -9.36 -15.98 -8.09
N ARG A 289 -10.28 -16.34 -7.17
CA ARG A 289 -9.96 -16.84 -5.82
C ARG A 289 -8.98 -18.02 -5.81
N LYS A 290 -9.11 -18.96 -6.75
CA LYS A 290 -8.24 -20.15 -6.85
C LYS A 290 -6.79 -19.81 -7.22
N VAL A 291 -6.55 -18.73 -7.97
CA VAL A 291 -5.20 -18.29 -8.34
C VAL A 291 -4.61 -17.47 -7.19
N SER A 292 -5.37 -16.49 -6.69
CA SER A 292 -5.01 -15.67 -5.53
C SER A 292 -4.62 -16.52 -4.32
N SER A 293 -5.46 -17.47 -3.90
CA SER A 293 -5.19 -18.32 -2.73
C SER A 293 -3.91 -19.15 -2.88
N LYS A 294 -3.65 -19.70 -4.08
CA LYS A 294 -2.39 -20.42 -4.34
C LYS A 294 -1.18 -19.50 -4.38
N LEU A 295 -1.30 -18.28 -4.93
CA LEU A 295 -0.21 -17.30 -4.88
C LEU A 295 0.17 -16.99 -3.42
N TRP A 296 -0.82 -16.72 -2.57
CA TRP A 296 -0.56 -16.45 -1.15
C TRP A 296 0.09 -17.63 -0.44
N LYS A 297 -0.49 -18.82 -0.59
CA LYS A 297 0.01 -20.01 0.10
C LYS A 297 1.36 -20.48 -0.42
N ASP A 298 1.46 -20.74 -1.73
CA ASP A 298 2.58 -21.46 -2.31
C ASP A 298 3.77 -20.52 -2.59
N VAL A 299 3.51 -19.25 -2.95
CA VAL A 299 4.55 -18.28 -3.34
C VAL A 299 4.86 -17.34 -2.17
N ILE A 300 3.89 -16.52 -1.76
CA ILE A 300 4.15 -15.41 -0.83
C ILE A 300 4.53 -15.94 0.56
N ILE A 301 3.74 -16.85 1.13
CA ILE A 301 4.03 -17.45 2.43
C ILE A 301 5.01 -18.61 2.30
N GLY A 302 4.85 -19.49 1.31
CA GLY A 302 5.67 -20.68 1.14
C GLY A 302 7.13 -20.42 0.75
N GLU A 303 7.40 -19.43 -0.10
CA GLU A 303 8.73 -19.20 -0.67
C GLU A 303 9.32 -17.82 -0.31
N VAL A 304 8.51 -16.76 -0.30
CA VAL A 304 9.00 -15.38 -0.11
C VAL A 304 9.09 -15.03 1.39
N TYR A 305 8.10 -15.41 2.19
CA TYR A 305 8.05 -15.12 3.62
C TYR A 305 9.16 -15.89 4.34
N ASN A 306 10.06 -15.14 4.96
CA ASN A 306 11.14 -15.72 5.75
C ASN A 306 11.38 -14.82 6.96
N THR A 307 11.11 -15.34 8.16
CA THR A 307 11.17 -14.60 9.41
C THR A 307 12.57 -14.09 9.77
N GLU A 308 13.62 -14.69 9.21
CA GLU A 308 15.02 -14.23 9.36
C GLU A 308 15.36 -13.06 8.43
N LYS A 309 14.57 -12.83 7.37
CA LYS A 309 14.78 -11.76 6.39
C LYS A 309 13.73 -10.66 6.55
N HIS A 310 14.03 -9.70 7.42
CA HIS A 310 13.10 -8.62 7.77
C HIS A 310 12.55 -7.84 6.59
N SER A 311 13.34 -7.59 5.53
CA SER A 311 12.87 -6.86 4.34
C SER A 311 11.70 -7.56 3.65
N ARG A 312 11.71 -8.90 3.59
CA ARG A 312 10.66 -9.71 2.97
C ARG A 312 9.40 -9.71 3.82
N CYS A 313 9.53 -9.90 5.13
CA CYS A 313 8.39 -9.81 6.04
C CYS A 313 7.74 -8.42 5.98
N TYR A 314 8.54 -7.36 6.00
CA TYR A 314 8.01 -5.99 5.88
C TYR A 314 7.23 -5.80 4.58
N MET A 315 7.80 -6.19 3.44
CA MET A 315 7.13 -6.13 2.15
C MET A 315 5.79 -6.86 2.18
N ILE A 316 5.77 -8.09 2.72
CA ILE A 316 4.56 -8.90 2.81
C ILE A 316 3.52 -8.22 3.71
N TYR A 317 3.92 -7.63 4.84
CA TYR A 317 3.00 -6.88 5.69
C TYR A 317 2.38 -5.70 4.95
N GLN A 318 3.17 -4.94 4.16
CA GLN A 318 2.63 -3.86 3.34
C GLN A 318 1.66 -4.37 2.26
N LEU A 319 1.97 -5.50 1.61
CA LEU A 319 1.09 -6.10 0.60
C LEU A 319 -0.25 -6.53 1.19
N ILE A 320 -0.24 -7.14 2.38
CA ILE A 320 -1.48 -7.55 3.06
C ILE A 320 -2.29 -6.31 3.44
N SER A 321 -1.66 -5.29 4.02
CA SER A 321 -2.31 -4.00 4.32
C SER A 321 -2.92 -3.34 3.08
N GLU A 322 -2.28 -3.43 1.92
CA GLU A 322 -2.83 -2.88 0.67
C GLU A 322 -4.05 -3.66 0.18
N VAL A 323 -4.01 -5.00 0.24
CA VAL A 323 -5.16 -5.84 -0.12
C VAL A 323 -6.35 -5.58 0.80
N LEU A 324 -6.10 -5.33 2.08
CA LEU A 324 -7.14 -5.03 3.09
C LEU A 324 -7.91 -3.73 2.80
N LYS A 325 -7.31 -2.75 2.11
CA LYS A 325 -7.99 -1.50 1.74
C LYS A 325 -9.13 -1.70 0.74
N SER A 326 -9.12 -2.80 -0.01
CA SER A 326 -10.15 -3.12 -1.00
C SER A 326 -11.21 -4.06 -0.39
N SER A 327 -12.38 -3.52 -0.04
CA SER A 327 -13.47 -4.23 0.65
C SER A 327 -13.92 -5.52 -0.05
N ASP A 328 -13.84 -5.56 -1.38
CA ASP A 328 -14.25 -6.71 -2.19
C ASP A 328 -13.23 -7.85 -2.17
N LYS A 329 -11.99 -7.57 -1.75
CA LYS A 329 -10.86 -8.49 -1.79
C LYS A 329 -10.56 -9.13 -0.43
N ILE A 330 -11.24 -8.72 0.65
CA ILE A 330 -11.02 -9.22 2.02
C ILE A 330 -11.28 -10.74 2.12
N GLN A 331 -12.12 -11.32 1.26
CA GLN A 331 -12.33 -12.79 1.27
C GLN A 331 -11.06 -13.58 0.90
N SER A 332 -10.08 -12.95 0.25
CA SER A 332 -8.75 -13.55 0.05
C SER A 332 -7.93 -13.54 1.35
N VAL A 333 -8.18 -12.62 2.28
CA VAL A 333 -7.40 -12.40 3.51
C VAL A 333 -7.53 -13.54 4.50
N ALA A 334 -8.69 -14.17 4.61
CA ALA A 334 -8.80 -15.33 5.50
C ALA A 334 -7.85 -16.47 5.09
N SER A 335 -7.63 -16.65 3.78
CA SER A 335 -6.63 -17.59 3.28
C SER A 335 -5.17 -17.13 3.47
N ILE A 336 -4.94 -15.86 3.82
CA ILE A 336 -3.62 -15.28 4.14
C ILE A 336 -3.26 -15.49 5.61
N LEU A 337 -4.26 -15.42 6.51
CA LEU A 337 -4.09 -15.59 7.96
C LEU A 337 -3.95 -17.06 8.35
N CYS A 338 -2.83 -17.63 7.90
CA CYS A 338 -2.41 -18.99 8.16
C CYS A 338 -1.45 -19.09 9.37
N PRO A 339 -1.27 -20.29 9.94
CA PRO A 339 -0.38 -20.52 11.07
C PRO A 339 1.05 -19.98 10.87
N GLU A 340 1.57 -20.13 9.65
CA GLU A 340 2.92 -19.71 9.26
C GLU A 340 3.12 -18.19 9.34
N LEU A 341 2.04 -17.41 9.25
CA LEU A 341 2.06 -15.97 9.41
C LEU A 341 1.73 -15.54 10.86
N ILE A 342 0.68 -16.12 11.45
CA ILE A 342 0.13 -15.65 12.74
C ILE A 342 1.13 -15.83 13.89
N GLY A 343 1.73 -17.02 14.02
CA GLY A 343 2.68 -17.29 15.10
C GLY A 343 3.88 -16.33 15.07
N PRO A 344 4.59 -16.21 13.94
CA PRO A 344 5.64 -15.21 13.79
C PRO A 344 5.16 -13.76 13.97
N LEU A 345 4.00 -13.40 13.44
CA LEU A 345 3.43 -12.06 13.59
C LEU A 345 3.22 -11.70 15.06
N MET A 346 2.63 -12.60 15.85
CA MET A 346 2.46 -12.40 17.30
C MET A 346 3.81 -12.16 18.00
N ARG A 347 4.85 -12.94 17.66
CA ARG A 347 6.20 -12.73 18.23
C ARG A 347 6.76 -11.35 17.90
N GLN A 348 6.58 -10.87 16.67
CA GLN A 348 7.02 -9.52 16.27
C GLN A 348 6.20 -8.43 16.98
N MET A 349 4.92 -8.68 17.24
CA MET A 349 4.08 -7.75 18.02
C MET A 349 4.50 -7.67 19.49
N THR A 350 4.90 -8.77 20.11
CA THR A 350 5.28 -8.78 21.53
C THR A 350 6.65 -8.14 21.76
N ASN A 351 7.64 -8.39 20.89
CA ASN A 351 8.99 -7.86 21.08
C ASN A 351 9.17 -6.47 20.45
N ARG A 352 9.14 -5.43 21.30
CA ARG A 352 9.22 -4.02 20.90
C ARG A 352 10.55 -3.59 20.29
N ASP A 353 11.62 -4.33 20.56
CA ASP A 353 12.97 -4.04 20.06
C ASP A 353 13.20 -4.59 18.64
N THR A 354 12.26 -5.37 18.12
CA THR A 354 12.37 -5.90 16.75
C THR A 354 12.14 -4.81 15.71
N TYR A 355 12.90 -4.89 14.62
CA TYR A 355 12.76 -4.00 13.47
C TYR A 355 11.32 -3.98 12.92
N LEU A 356 10.63 -5.13 12.96
CA LEU A 356 9.30 -5.31 12.39
C LEU A 356 8.17 -4.98 13.36
N HIS A 357 8.43 -4.67 14.63
CA HIS A 357 7.39 -4.45 15.63
C HIS A 357 6.33 -3.44 15.17
N LYS A 358 6.76 -2.25 14.73
CA LYS A 358 5.84 -1.20 14.24
C LYS A 358 5.01 -1.67 13.03
N ALA A 359 5.64 -2.39 12.11
CA ALA A 359 4.96 -2.90 10.91
C ALA A 359 3.96 -4.02 11.26
N ALA A 360 4.30 -4.90 12.19
CA ALA A 360 3.43 -5.97 12.67
C ALA A 360 2.20 -5.44 13.41
N VAL A 361 2.40 -4.48 14.34
CA VAL A 361 1.31 -3.82 15.06
C VAL A 361 0.42 -3.05 14.09
N LYS A 362 0.99 -2.34 13.11
CA LYS A 362 0.24 -1.65 12.06
C LYS A 362 -0.61 -2.63 11.23
N LEU A 363 -0.03 -3.73 10.76
CA LEU A 363 -0.75 -4.75 10.00
C LEU A 363 -1.95 -5.28 10.79
N MET A 364 -1.76 -5.57 12.09
CA MET A 364 -2.87 -6.04 12.93
C MET A 364 -3.95 -4.97 13.09
N ALA A 365 -3.58 -3.70 13.23
CA ALA A 365 -4.55 -2.60 13.25
C ALA A 365 -5.32 -2.49 11.93
N ASP A 366 -4.64 -2.64 10.79
CA ASP A 366 -5.26 -2.61 9.45
C ASP A 366 -6.24 -3.79 9.26
N ILE A 367 -5.92 -4.99 9.76
CA ILE A 367 -6.84 -6.14 9.76
C ILE A 367 -8.09 -5.85 10.60
N VAL A 368 -7.93 -5.29 11.81
CA VAL A 368 -9.06 -4.91 12.68
C VAL A 368 -9.94 -3.87 12.00
N ASP A 369 -9.34 -2.86 11.35
CA ASP A 369 -10.09 -1.83 10.61
C ASP A 369 -10.86 -2.41 9.42
N ALA A 370 -10.26 -3.34 8.67
CA ALA A 370 -10.95 -4.04 7.58
C ALA A 370 -12.14 -4.88 8.07
N ILE A 371 -12.02 -5.54 9.24
CA ILE A 371 -13.12 -6.29 9.87
C ILE A 371 -14.25 -5.36 10.30
N LYS A 372 -13.94 -4.18 10.85
CA LYS A 372 -14.97 -3.19 11.22
C LYS A 372 -15.78 -2.71 10.03
N LYS A 373 -15.14 -2.63 8.86
CA LYS A 373 -15.76 -2.18 7.61
C LYS A 373 -16.53 -3.28 6.88
N THR A 374 -16.37 -4.56 7.24
CA THR A 374 -17.06 -5.67 6.58
C THR A 374 -18.40 -5.98 7.24
N SER A 375 -19.43 -6.19 6.42
CA SER A 375 -20.75 -6.69 6.87
C SER A 375 -20.85 -8.22 6.82
N LYS A 376 -19.82 -8.92 6.33
CA LYS A 376 -19.83 -10.38 6.16
C LYS A 376 -19.45 -11.08 7.46
N GLY A 377 -20.44 -11.50 8.24
CA GLY A 377 -20.22 -12.17 9.53
C GLY A 377 -19.31 -13.40 9.47
N SER A 378 -19.45 -14.24 8.44
CA SER A 378 -18.60 -15.44 8.24
C SER A 378 -17.12 -15.12 8.16
N LEU A 379 -16.76 -14.02 7.51
CA LEU A 379 -15.36 -13.57 7.38
C LEU A 379 -14.83 -13.01 8.71
N GLN A 380 -15.67 -12.29 9.47
CA GLN A 380 -15.29 -11.83 10.81
C GLN A 380 -14.94 -13.01 11.72
N LEU A 381 -15.73 -14.09 11.65
CA LEU A 381 -15.48 -15.31 12.42
C LEU A 381 -14.27 -16.08 11.95
N GLU A 382 -14.05 -16.20 10.65
CA GLU A 382 -12.89 -16.90 10.10
C GLU A 382 -11.59 -16.25 10.62
N ILE A 383 -11.49 -14.92 10.56
CA ILE A 383 -10.33 -14.19 11.07
C ILE A 383 -10.21 -14.31 12.59
N LEU A 384 -11.32 -14.15 13.32
CA LEU A 384 -11.33 -14.26 14.78
C LEU A 384 -10.85 -15.66 15.24
N ARG A 385 -11.36 -16.72 14.61
CA ARG A 385 -10.96 -18.11 14.89
C ARG A 385 -9.48 -18.34 14.58
N CYS A 386 -8.96 -17.79 13.49
CA CYS A 386 -7.53 -17.84 13.17
C CYS A 386 -6.64 -17.22 14.26
N LEU A 387 -7.07 -16.13 14.89
CA LEU A 387 -6.29 -15.46 15.95
C LEU A 387 -6.44 -16.11 17.33
N LEU A 388 -7.55 -16.82 17.57
CA LEU A 388 -7.82 -17.50 18.85
C LEU A 388 -7.26 -18.93 18.91
N THR A 389 -7.17 -19.61 17.77
CA THR A 389 -6.74 -21.02 17.67
C THR A 389 -5.26 -21.10 17.39
N GLU A 390 -4.57 -22.12 17.92
CA GLU A 390 -3.13 -22.35 17.71
C GLU A 390 -2.75 -22.20 16.23
N PRO A 391 -1.77 -21.34 15.89
CA PRO A 391 -0.74 -20.73 16.75
C PRO A 391 -1.15 -19.42 17.45
N GLY A 392 -2.39 -18.97 17.25
CA GLY A 392 -3.03 -17.93 18.04
C GLY A 392 -3.29 -18.35 19.49
N SER A 393 -4.02 -17.52 20.23
CA SER A 393 -4.36 -17.81 21.63
C SER A 393 -5.61 -17.08 22.09
N PHE A 394 -6.41 -17.68 22.96
CA PHE A 394 -7.48 -16.96 23.66
C PHE A 394 -6.93 -15.84 24.57
N MET A 395 -5.64 -15.90 24.94
CA MET A 395 -4.93 -14.84 25.65
C MET A 395 -4.21 -13.86 24.72
N PHE A 396 -4.53 -13.83 23.41
CA PHE A 396 -3.85 -13.01 22.40
C PHE A 396 -3.59 -11.58 22.89
N ASP A 397 -4.63 -10.87 23.32
CA ASP A 397 -4.54 -9.46 23.76
C ASP A 397 -3.58 -9.27 24.94
N SER A 398 -3.53 -10.24 25.87
CA SER A 398 -2.59 -10.22 26.99
C SER A 398 -1.16 -10.48 26.54
N ILE A 399 -0.95 -11.37 25.57
CA ILE A 399 0.38 -11.76 25.08
C ILE A 399 0.99 -10.66 24.21
N THR A 400 0.19 -10.04 23.34
CA THR A 400 0.63 -8.99 22.42
C THR A 400 0.52 -7.59 23.03
N ALA A 401 -0.04 -7.47 24.23
CA ALA A 401 -0.35 -6.19 24.88
C ALA A 401 -1.20 -5.26 23.98
N THR A 402 -2.21 -5.84 23.33
CA THR A 402 -3.13 -5.13 22.41
C THR A 402 -4.59 -5.31 22.82
N ARG A 403 -5.51 -4.66 22.09
CA ARG A 403 -6.96 -4.88 22.19
C ARG A 403 -7.54 -5.44 20.89
N THR A 404 -6.79 -6.28 20.21
CA THR A 404 -7.11 -6.80 18.88
C THR A 404 -8.36 -7.66 18.92
N ILE A 405 -8.35 -8.70 19.74
CA ILE A 405 -9.49 -9.62 19.87
C ILE A 405 -10.70 -8.89 20.44
N SER A 406 -10.49 -8.09 21.47
CA SER A 406 -11.54 -7.29 22.09
C SER A 406 -12.22 -6.36 21.07
N ASN A 407 -11.44 -5.67 20.23
CA ASN A 407 -11.97 -4.79 19.19
C ASN A 407 -12.71 -5.55 18.09
N ILE A 408 -12.24 -6.75 17.70
CA ILE A 408 -12.95 -7.59 16.72
C ILE A 408 -14.31 -8.01 17.29
N ILE A 409 -14.33 -8.53 18.52
CA ILE A 409 -15.54 -8.99 19.22
C ILE A 409 -16.58 -7.86 19.30
N SER A 410 -16.17 -6.66 19.71
CA SER A 410 -17.08 -5.51 19.82
C SER A 410 -17.68 -5.04 18.49
N ASN A 411 -17.16 -5.50 17.34
CA ASN A 411 -17.63 -5.11 16.01
C ASN A 411 -18.18 -6.30 15.20
N LEU A 412 -18.45 -7.44 15.86
CA LEU A 412 -19.13 -8.56 15.21
C LEU A 412 -20.56 -8.16 14.80
N SER A 413 -20.95 -8.62 13.61
CA SER A 413 -22.35 -8.63 13.17
C SER A 413 -23.19 -9.54 14.08
N ALA A 414 -24.51 -9.33 14.09
CA ALA A 414 -25.42 -10.11 14.94
C ALA A 414 -25.33 -11.62 14.67
N ASP A 415 -25.34 -12.02 13.39
CA ASP A 415 -25.20 -13.42 12.99
C ASP A 415 -23.87 -14.02 13.44
N ALA A 416 -22.77 -13.27 13.25
CA ALA A 416 -21.44 -13.71 13.67
C ALA A 416 -21.37 -13.89 15.19
N ALA A 417 -21.89 -12.93 15.96
CA ALA A 417 -21.89 -13.01 17.42
C ALA A 417 -22.73 -14.18 17.95
N LYS A 418 -23.87 -14.48 17.30
CA LYS A 418 -24.71 -15.63 17.63
C LYS A 418 -23.97 -16.93 17.38
N GLU A 419 -23.35 -17.11 16.22
CA GLU A 419 -22.54 -18.30 15.92
C GLU A 419 -21.33 -18.40 16.86
N PHE A 420 -20.60 -17.31 17.10
CA PHE A 420 -19.46 -17.32 18.02
C PHE A 420 -19.86 -17.65 19.47
N SER A 421 -21.05 -17.24 19.90
CA SER A 421 -21.57 -17.62 21.22
C SER A 421 -21.74 -19.13 21.36
N GLN A 422 -22.14 -19.81 20.29
CA GLN A 422 -22.26 -21.27 20.26
C GLN A 422 -20.90 -21.94 20.37
N ASP A 423 -19.87 -21.40 19.68
CA ASP A 423 -18.49 -21.87 19.82
C ASP A 423 -18.03 -21.78 21.28
N LEU A 424 -18.26 -20.64 21.95
CA LEU A 424 -17.84 -20.43 23.34
C LEU A 424 -18.58 -21.35 24.33
N MET A 425 -19.89 -21.54 24.14
CA MET A 425 -20.68 -22.47 24.96
C MET A 425 -20.20 -23.92 24.78
N SER A 426 -19.81 -24.31 23.55
CA SER A 426 -19.21 -25.62 23.28
C SER A 426 -17.88 -25.80 24.03
N VAL A 427 -17.00 -24.79 23.98
CA VAL A 427 -15.72 -24.80 24.72
C VAL A 427 -15.93 -24.97 26.22
N ILE A 428 -16.86 -24.22 26.81
CA ILE A 428 -17.17 -24.32 28.26
C ILE A 428 -17.75 -25.70 28.60
N SER A 429 -18.62 -26.24 27.75
CA SER A 429 -19.23 -27.56 27.95
C SER A 429 -18.20 -28.69 27.87
N ALA A 430 -17.27 -28.60 26.91
CA ALA A 430 -16.19 -29.57 26.75
C ALA A 430 -15.21 -29.57 27.94
N ALA A 431 -15.02 -28.42 28.59
CA ALA A 431 -14.17 -28.29 29.79
C ALA A 431 -14.87 -28.71 31.10
N ALA A 432 -16.20 -28.84 31.11
CA ALA A 432 -16.99 -29.17 32.30
C ALA A 432 -16.57 -30.45 33.07
N PRO A 433 -16.09 -31.55 32.44
CA PRO A 433 -15.61 -32.74 33.15
C PRO A 433 -14.33 -32.53 33.96
N LEU A 434 -13.58 -31.45 33.69
CA LEU A 434 -12.27 -31.16 34.27
C LEU A 434 -12.35 -30.19 35.48
N CYS A 435 -13.54 -29.66 35.77
CA CYS A 435 -13.79 -28.64 36.79
C CYS A 435 -13.75 -29.21 38.23
N GLY A 436 -12.55 -29.56 38.68
CA GLY A 436 -12.19 -29.79 40.09
C GLY A 436 -10.93 -29.04 40.53
N ARG A 437 -10.23 -28.39 39.60
CA ARG A 437 -9.09 -27.51 39.88
C ARG A 437 -9.52 -26.08 39.57
N ARG A 438 -9.20 -25.13 40.47
CA ARG A 438 -9.34 -23.70 40.19
C ARG A 438 -8.63 -23.37 38.86
N GLY A 439 -9.33 -22.71 37.95
CA GLY A 439 -8.71 -21.94 36.86
C GLY A 439 -8.31 -22.70 35.61
N ASP A 440 -9.28 -23.08 34.78
CA ASP A 440 -9.00 -23.23 33.35
C ASP A 440 -9.23 -21.86 32.70
N GLY A 441 -8.14 -21.14 32.38
CA GLY A 441 -8.18 -19.75 31.93
C GLY A 441 -9.08 -19.54 30.71
N ILE A 442 -9.24 -20.57 29.88
CA ILE A 442 -10.11 -20.57 28.71
C ILE A 442 -11.60 -20.50 29.09
N VAL A 443 -12.05 -21.23 30.11
CA VAL A 443 -13.46 -21.22 30.57
C VAL A 443 -13.83 -19.86 31.13
N SER A 444 -12.93 -19.27 31.92
CA SER A 444 -13.09 -17.92 32.47
C SER A 444 -13.17 -16.88 31.35
N TRP A 445 -12.22 -16.92 30.41
CA TRP A 445 -12.21 -16.01 29.27
C TRP A 445 -13.45 -16.15 28.38
N SER A 446 -13.87 -17.38 28.08
CA SER A 446 -15.09 -17.64 27.29
C SER A 446 -16.35 -17.12 27.98
N SER A 447 -16.45 -17.26 29.31
CA SER A 447 -17.60 -16.77 30.09
C SER A 447 -17.68 -15.24 30.10
N ILE A 448 -16.53 -14.57 30.26
CA ILE A 448 -16.42 -13.11 30.17
C ILE A 448 -16.78 -12.63 28.77
N THR A 449 -16.29 -13.32 27.74
CA THR A 449 -16.58 -13.00 26.34
C THR A 449 -18.05 -13.16 26.00
N LEU A 450 -18.72 -14.24 26.45
CA LEU A 450 -20.18 -14.40 26.31
C LEU A 450 -20.94 -13.22 26.92
N THR A 451 -20.52 -12.75 28.10
CA THR A 451 -21.12 -11.58 28.75
C THR A 451 -20.88 -10.30 27.94
N HIS A 452 -19.71 -10.15 27.32
CA HIS A 452 -19.41 -9.01 26.45
C HIS A 452 -20.29 -9.02 25.18
N LEU A 453 -20.50 -10.19 24.54
CA LEU A 453 -21.35 -10.31 23.36
C LEU A 453 -22.79 -9.83 23.62
N LEU A 454 -23.36 -10.14 24.80
CA LEU A 454 -24.68 -9.66 25.21
C LEU A 454 -24.77 -8.13 25.35
N ASN A 455 -23.64 -7.44 25.52
CA ASN A 455 -23.57 -6.00 25.72
C ASN A 455 -23.24 -5.21 24.46
N ILE A 456 -23.01 -5.87 23.31
CA ILE A 456 -22.73 -5.18 22.04
C ILE A 456 -23.97 -4.36 21.63
N PRO A 457 -23.84 -3.04 21.36
CA PRO A 457 -25.00 -2.18 21.11
C PRO A 457 -25.88 -2.60 19.94
N SER A 458 -25.27 -3.02 18.83
CA SER A 458 -25.97 -3.52 17.63
C SER A 458 -26.79 -4.79 17.90
N ILE A 459 -26.38 -5.57 18.89
CA ILE A 459 -27.00 -6.84 19.27
C ILE A 459 -28.08 -6.62 20.32
N ARG A 460 -27.83 -5.73 21.29
CA ARG A 460 -28.76 -5.41 22.37
C ARG A 460 -30.05 -4.75 21.87
N GLN A 461 -29.98 -4.05 20.74
CA GLN A 461 -31.12 -3.35 20.14
C GLN A 461 -31.99 -4.24 19.24
N ASP A 462 -31.52 -5.45 18.90
CA ASP A 462 -32.32 -6.41 18.15
C ASP A 462 -33.30 -7.14 19.09
N VAL A 463 -34.51 -6.59 19.19
CA VAL A 463 -35.60 -7.11 20.04
C VAL A 463 -36.31 -8.30 19.38
N SER A 464 -36.03 -8.60 18.11
CA SER A 464 -36.78 -9.55 17.31
C SER A 464 -36.39 -11.02 17.55
N ASP A 465 -35.16 -11.29 18.03
CA ASP A 465 -34.69 -12.62 18.42
C ASP A 465 -33.98 -12.58 19.78
N SER A 466 -34.75 -12.42 20.87
CA SER A 466 -34.24 -12.45 22.26
C SER A 466 -33.96 -13.87 22.80
N THR A 467 -34.24 -14.90 21.99
CA THR A 467 -34.19 -16.30 22.43
C THR A 467 -32.76 -16.75 22.73
N TRP A 468 -31.83 -16.45 21.84
CA TRP A 468 -30.43 -16.84 22.00
C TRP A 468 -29.72 -16.07 23.12
N GLN A 469 -30.05 -14.78 23.36
CA GLN A 469 -29.55 -14.02 24.51
C GLN A 469 -29.99 -14.67 25.82
N THR A 470 -31.25 -15.09 25.87
CA THR A 470 -31.81 -15.81 27.01
C THR A 470 -31.09 -17.14 27.22
N ASP A 471 -30.78 -17.86 26.13
CA ASP A 471 -30.08 -19.14 26.22
C ASP A 471 -28.63 -18.99 26.71
N ILE A 472 -27.93 -17.93 26.33
CA ILE A 472 -26.61 -17.61 26.90
C ILE A 472 -26.72 -17.34 28.41
N LEU A 473 -27.69 -16.54 28.84
CA LEU A 473 -27.89 -16.23 30.27
C LEU A 473 -28.22 -17.49 31.08
N LYS A 474 -29.11 -18.35 30.56
CA LYS A 474 -29.40 -19.66 31.17
C LYS A 474 -28.14 -20.52 31.26
N PHE A 475 -27.35 -20.56 30.19
CA PHE A 475 -26.11 -21.33 30.11
C PHE A 475 -25.07 -20.85 31.14
N LEU A 476 -24.79 -19.54 31.19
CA LEU A 476 -23.85 -18.96 32.16
C LEU A 476 -24.31 -19.20 33.60
N PHE A 477 -25.61 -19.08 33.86
CA PHE A 477 -26.18 -19.37 35.19
C PHE A 477 -25.97 -20.84 35.59
N LEU A 478 -26.28 -21.78 34.69
CA LEU A 478 -26.05 -23.21 34.94
C LEU A 478 -24.60 -23.52 35.27
N HIS A 479 -23.67 -23.08 34.41
CA HIS A 479 -22.25 -23.44 34.52
C HIS A 479 -21.50 -22.67 35.62
N SER A 480 -22.04 -21.55 36.12
CA SER A 480 -21.48 -20.82 37.26
C SER A 480 -21.99 -21.35 38.61
N CYS A 481 -23.24 -21.80 38.67
CA CYS A 481 -23.86 -22.26 39.92
C CYS A 481 -23.82 -23.78 40.12
N PHE A 482 -23.66 -24.58 39.07
CA PHE A 482 -23.80 -26.04 39.14
C PHE A 482 -22.65 -26.77 38.44
N VAL A 483 -22.23 -27.90 39.04
CA VAL A 483 -21.34 -28.87 38.39
C VAL A 483 -22.20 -29.93 37.70
N LEU A 484 -22.24 -29.90 36.37
CA LEU A 484 -23.05 -30.82 35.58
C LEU A 484 -22.41 -32.22 35.55
N LYS A 485 -23.14 -33.24 36.04
CA LYS A 485 -22.69 -34.64 36.01
C LYS A 485 -23.10 -35.40 34.75
N GLN A 486 -24.06 -34.88 33.98
CA GLN A 486 -24.53 -35.41 32.70
C GLN A 486 -24.97 -34.25 31.78
N PRO A 487 -24.87 -34.40 30.44
CA PRO A 487 -25.33 -33.39 29.49
C PRO A 487 -26.86 -33.24 29.54
N LEU A 488 -27.33 -32.00 29.67
CA LEU A 488 -28.76 -31.67 29.70
C LEU A 488 -29.36 -31.79 28.29
N THR A 489 -30.38 -32.66 28.12
CA THR A 489 -31.08 -32.86 26.84
C THR A 489 -32.20 -31.85 26.58
N LYS A 490 -32.70 -31.15 27.61
CA LYS A 490 -33.68 -30.04 27.49
C LYS A 490 -33.49 -29.01 28.60
N LEU A 491 -33.45 -27.73 28.24
CA LEU A 491 -33.30 -26.59 29.16
C LEU A 491 -34.60 -26.19 29.90
N ASP A 492 -35.73 -26.85 29.61
CA ASP A 492 -37.06 -26.45 30.09
C ASP A 492 -37.22 -26.55 31.62
N HIS A 493 -36.52 -27.47 32.27
CA HIS A 493 -36.59 -27.65 33.73
C HIS A 493 -35.85 -26.56 34.52
N ILE A 494 -35.05 -25.72 33.85
CA ILE A 494 -34.23 -24.69 34.50
C ILE A 494 -35.03 -23.41 34.69
N LYS A 495 -36.16 -23.21 33.99
CA LYS A 495 -37.03 -22.04 34.19
C LYS A 495 -37.43 -21.88 35.67
N CYS A 496 -37.78 -22.97 36.34
CA CYS A 496 -38.17 -22.94 37.76
C CYS A 496 -36.97 -22.66 38.69
N ILE A 497 -35.78 -23.18 38.38
CA ILE A 497 -34.56 -22.98 39.18
C ILE A 497 -34.02 -21.56 39.00
N LEU A 498 -34.00 -21.04 37.77
CA LEU A 498 -33.66 -19.65 37.47
C LEU A 498 -34.63 -18.70 38.16
N TYR A 499 -35.94 -18.97 38.11
CA TYR A 499 -36.93 -18.17 38.82
C TYR A 499 -36.65 -18.15 40.32
N TYR A 500 -36.39 -19.30 40.94
CA TYR A 500 -36.16 -19.40 42.38
C TYR A 500 -34.83 -18.76 42.84
N VAL A 501 -33.76 -18.94 42.07
CA VAL A 501 -32.43 -18.40 42.41
C VAL A 501 -32.31 -16.91 42.06
N PHE A 502 -32.87 -16.43 40.94
CA PHE A 502 -32.96 -14.99 40.68
C PHE A 502 -33.81 -14.29 41.75
N TYR A 503 -34.90 -14.93 42.20
CA TYR A 503 -35.76 -14.37 43.23
C TYR A 503 -35.06 -14.30 44.60
N GLN A 504 -34.27 -15.33 44.98
CA GLN A 504 -33.52 -15.31 46.24
C GLN A 504 -32.28 -14.39 46.21
N TYR A 505 -31.45 -14.43 45.18
CA TYR A 505 -30.15 -13.73 45.20
C TYR A 505 -30.26 -12.21 44.97
N PHE A 506 -31.18 -11.75 44.12
CA PHE A 506 -31.27 -10.34 43.73
C PHE A 506 -32.12 -9.46 44.66
N ILE A 507 -33.00 -10.05 45.48
CA ILE A 507 -33.80 -9.29 46.46
C ILE A 507 -32.99 -9.03 47.75
N GLU A 508 -32.06 -9.92 48.12
CA GLU A 508 -31.26 -9.76 49.34
C GLU A 508 -30.01 -8.86 49.16
N THR A 509 -29.46 -8.74 47.94
CA THR A 509 -28.36 -7.82 47.65
C THR A 509 -28.85 -6.59 46.88
N LYS A 510 -28.98 -5.46 47.58
CA LYS A 510 -29.41 -4.15 47.05
C LYS A 510 -28.57 -3.69 45.84
N PHE A 511 -28.92 -4.10 44.63
CA PHE A 511 -28.44 -3.50 43.38
C PHE A 511 -29.51 -2.57 42.78
N CYS A 512 -29.17 -1.28 42.63
CA CYS A 512 -30.06 -0.16 42.30
C CYS A 512 -30.58 -0.09 40.84
N CYS A 513 -30.77 -1.20 40.13
CA CYS A 513 -31.28 -1.18 38.75
C CYS A 513 -32.44 -2.15 38.51
N VAL A 514 -33.46 -2.07 39.37
CA VAL A 514 -34.65 -2.96 39.33
C VAL A 514 -35.68 -2.57 38.26
N LYS A 515 -35.63 -1.36 37.67
CA LYS A 515 -36.68 -0.92 36.73
C LYS A 515 -36.65 -1.61 35.36
N SER A 516 -35.51 -2.14 34.91
CA SER A 516 -35.41 -2.77 33.58
C SER A 516 -35.70 -4.28 33.60
N VAL A 517 -35.52 -4.95 34.74
CA VAL A 517 -35.73 -6.40 34.88
C VAL A 517 -37.23 -6.76 34.93
N LYS A 518 -38.06 -5.87 35.49
CA LYS A 518 -39.52 -6.09 35.58
C LYS A 518 -40.23 -6.08 34.23
N LYS A 519 -39.63 -5.47 33.20
CA LYS A 519 -40.16 -5.44 31.82
C LYS A 519 -39.65 -6.60 30.97
N TRP A 520 -38.71 -7.39 31.49
CA TRP A 520 -38.12 -8.56 30.84
C TRP A 520 -38.70 -9.89 31.38
N LEU A 521 -39.45 -9.81 32.50
CA LEU A 521 -40.05 -10.94 33.23
C LEU A 521 -41.56 -11.13 33.02
N LEU A 522 -42.21 -10.21 32.30
CA LEU A 522 -43.57 -10.35 31.76
C LEU A 522 -43.44 -10.46 30.24
#